data_AF-A0A8J4LQQ1-F1
#
_entry.id   AF-A0A8J4LQQ1-F1
#
_cell.length_a   1.000
_cell.length_b   1.000
_cell.length_c   1.000
_cell.angle_alpha   90.00
_cell.angle_beta   90.00
_cell.angle_gamma   90.00
#
_symmetry.space_group_name_H-M   'P 1'
#
loop_
_entity.id
_entity.type
_entity.pdbx_description
1 polymer ?
#
loop_
_entity_poly.entity_id
_entity_poly.type
_entity_poly.pdbx_seq_one_letter_code
_entity_poly.pdbx_strand_id
1 'polypeptide(L)'
;MPLIQASIPIMSDLPSRSASQLQLGPIPRLFSLLFLVLLLRLPQRPHAWRRPLHDADLVIVRGTCTSRLDLAHATGRAARRINTTDLRIVYVLDDADTAQQLQQRFGSSLNETYLHWPDRPDPKKPGDTRVAMAPWLAHNALGESYKWFLYGDDDTFFFVDGIKALLREYDHNLPYVVTDVLWHKRKRYLMEAPRCLPCHVTEAFRRGVAIRDDTDTPATAALAAGGSGGGGGNDVGSDRGSLAWMIPPLGCPCTPQLACEFTLNVTGISTRSRPMVWSPESKLWGFPPDYPTKCDYPHFHGGSGVLISVGAMRQVPYSEAMRCYYDNVDKRTAEPESLKSFAHGDRMTSLCFWLHGVAITDPGLSLARGATTFIGNRVMDARTANPESLEKATTGTLPSNSWLWSILTMAAAHVGHHPGAAELAWRLAELYPEARRAANRRLRVQGLWGRGDLDAQLVQHGMSWVKGAWVFNDKGSSEAEAG
;
A
#
# COMPACT_ATOMS: atom_id res chain seq x y z
N MET A 1 36.34 27.53 22.89
CA MET A 1 35.63 26.65 23.85
C MET A 1 36.01 25.21 23.54
N PRO A 2 36.42 24.40 24.53
CA PRO A 2 37.16 23.17 24.27
C PRO A 2 36.25 22.01 23.85
N LEU A 3 36.76 21.23 22.90
CA LEU A 3 36.22 19.95 22.43
C LEU A 3 36.37 18.88 23.53
N ILE A 4 35.25 18.26 23.92
CA ILE A 4 35.24 17.06 24.75
C ILE A 4 35.19 15.86 23.80
N GLN A 5 36.32 15.17 23.64
CA GLN A 5 36.39 13.83 23.06
C GLN A 5 36.01 12.82 24.14
N ALA A 6 34.90 12.12 23.96
CA ALA A 6 34.54 10.96 24.77
C ALA A 6 35.12 9.69 24.13
N SER A 7 36.08 9.07 24.81
CA SER A 7 36.68 7.78 24.46
C SER A 7 35.73 6.64 24.85
N ILE A 8 35.41 5.76 23.92
CA ILE A 8 34.64 4.52 24.16
C ILE A 8 35.64 3.41 24.52
N PRO A 9 35.47 2.69 25.66
CA PRO A 9 36.35 1.57 25.98
C PRO A 9 35.96 0.33 25.17
N ILE A 10 36.96 -0.28 24.54
CA ILE A 10 36.91 -1.58 23.89
C ILE A 10 36.88 -2.63 25.01
N MET A 11 35.76 -3.33 25.18
CA MET A 11 35.68 -4.55 25.99
C MET A 11 36.19 -5.73 25.15
N SER A 12 37.41 -6.16 25.41
CA SER A 12 37.90 -7.50 25.10
C SER A 12 37.52 -8.47 26.22
N ASP A 13 37.41 -9.75 25.86
CA ASP A 13 37.30 -10.94 26.71
C ASP A 13 35.89 -11.47 27.03
N LEU A 14 35.42 -12.37 26.15
CA LEU A 14 34.43 -13.40 26.49
C LEU A 14 35.13 -14.77 26.51
N PRO A 15 34.96 -15.57 27.58
CA PRO A 15 35.54 -16.90 27.67
C PRO A 15 34.75 -17.93 26.83
N SER A 16 35.48 -18.74 26.08
CA SER A 16 34.97 -19.90 25.35
C SER A 16 34.40 -20.96 26.30
N ARG A 17 33.08 -21.14 26.30
CA ARG A 17 32.43 -22.29 26.94
C ARG A 17 32.28 -23.44 25.95
N SER A 18 32.92 -24.55 26.29
CA SER A 18 32.83 -25.85 25.63
C SER A 18 31.38 -26.36 25.58
N ALA A 19 30.92 -26.70 24.37
CA ALA A 19 29.67 -27.40 24.15
C ALA A 19 29.75 -28.82 24.75
N SER A 20 29.06 -29.01 25.86
CA SER A 20 28.80 -30.35 26.41
C SER A 20 27.56 -30.90 25.71
N GLN A 21 27.72 -32.02 25.01
CA GLN A 21 26.63 -32.77 24.39
C GLN A 21 25.62 -33.24 25.45
N LEU A 22 24.45 -32.60 25.50
CA LEU A 22 23.27 -33.11 26.20
C LEU A 22 22.58 -34.13 25.28
N GLN A 23 22.84 -35.42 25.52
CA GLN A 23 22.05 -36.51 24.94
C GLN A 23 20.64 -36.47 25.57
N LEU A 24 19.65 -36.03 24.78
CA LEU A 24 18.24 -36.17 25.10
C LEU A 24 17.81 -37.61 24.81
N GLY A 25 17.44 -38.35 25.86
CA GLY A 25 16.84 -39.68 25.75
C GLY A 25 15.44 -39.66 25.10
N PRO A 26 14.92 -40.83 24.68
CA PRO A 26 13.67 -40.92 23.93
C PRO A 26 12.48 -40.43 24.76
N ILE A 27 11.83 -39.35 24.28
CA ILE A 27 10.60 -38.81 24.87
C ILE A 27 9.46 -39.82 24.62
N PRO A 28 8.72 -40.26 25.65
CA PRO A 28 7.62 -41.21 25.48
C PRO A 28 6.50 -40.59 24.62
N ARG A 29 6.09 -41.32 23.57
CA ARG A 29 5.11 -40.90 22.55
C ARG A 29 3.77 -40.39 23.10
N LEU A 30 3.40 -40.72 24.34
CA LEU A 30 2.17 -40.24 24.97
C LEU A 30 2.21 -38.74 25.34
N PHE A 31 3.36 -38.18 25.69
CA PHE A 31 3.46 -36.74 26.02
C PHE A 31 3.28 -35.86 24.77
N SER A 32 3.68 -36.36 23.60
CA SER A 32 3.58 -35.61 22.34
C SER A 32 2.14 -35.42 21.86
N LEU A 33 1.25 -36.40 22.10
CA LEU A 33 -0.16 -36.28 21.73
C LEU A 33 -0.94 -35.37 22.68
N LEU A 34 -0.68 -35.46 23.98
CA LEU A 34 -1.37 -34.64 24.99
C LEU A 34 -0.99 -33.16 24.85
N PHE A 35 0.28 -32.86 24.54
CA PHE A 35 0.74 -31.50 24.29
C PHE A 35 0.17 -30.92 22.99
N LEU A 36 0.03 -31.74 21.93
CA LEU A 36 -0.63 -31.33 20.69
C LEU A 36 -2.13 -31.04 20.89
N VAL A 37 -2.82 -31.87 21.67
CA VAL A 37 -4.26 -31.68 21.99
C VAL A 37 -4.48 -30.47 22.92
N LEU A 38 -3.56 -30.21 23.87
CA LEU A 38 -3.61 -29.00 24.70
C LEU A 38 -3.32 -27.73 23.88
N LEU A 39 -2.37 -27.77 22.94
CA LEU A 39 -2.11 -26.66 22.02
C LEU A 39 -3.31 -26.38 21.09
N LEU A 40 -4.04 -27.42 20.67
CA LEU A 40 -5.25 -27.29 19.84
C LEU A 40 -6.50 -26.86 20.64
N ARG A 41 -6.46 -26.93 21.98
CA ARG A 41 -7.57 -26.52 22.87
C ARG A 41 -7.29 -25.26 23.67
N LEU A 42 -6.13 -24.63 23.52
CA LEU A 42 -5.96 -23.27 24.03
C LEU A 42 -6.97 -22.38 23.29
N PRO A 43 -7.88 -21.69 24.00
CA PRO A 43 -8.78 -20.74 23.37
C PRO A 43 -7.91 -19.78 22.58
N GLN A 44 -8.11 -19.71 21.26
CA GLN A 44 -7.46 -18.70 20.44
C GLN A 44 -7.76 -17.38 21.12
N ARG A 45 -6.74 -16.78 21.76
CA ARG A 45 -6.91 -15.54 22.51
C ARG A 45 -7.59 -14.58 21.52
N PRO A 46 -8.76 -14.01 21.86
CA PRO A 46 -9.46 -13.09 20.97
C PRO A 46 -8.43 -12.05 20.53
N HIS A 47 -8.21 -11.94 19.22
CA HIS A 47 -7.11 -11.22 18.59
C HIS A 47 -6.79 -9.91 19.34
N ALA A 48 -5.76 -9.94 20.20
CA ALA A 48 -5.39 -8.82 21.05
C ALA A 48 -5.02 -7.55 20.25
N TRP A 49 -4.84 -7.70 18.94
CA TRP A 49 -4.54 -6.67 17.96
C TRP A 49 -5.77 -5.86 17.49
N ARG A 50 -7.01 -6.26 17.83
CA ARG A 50 -8.24 -5.53 17.46
C ARG A 50 -8.51 -4.27 18.30
N ARG A 51 -7.46 -3.61 18.82
CA ARG A 51 -7.64 -2.31 19.46
C ARG A 51 -7.97 -1.28 18.38
N PRO A 52 -8.95 -0.39 18.60
CA PRO A 52 -9.16 0.74 17.71
C PRO A 52 -7.84 1.51 17.51
N LEU A 53 -7.53 1.87 16.27
CA LEU A 53 -6.45 2.80 16.00
C LEU A 53 -6.86 4.20 16.43
N HIS A 54 -5.96 4.89 17.11
CA HIS A 54 -6.11 6.29 17.50
C HIS A 54 -5.26 7.19 16.60
N ASP A 55 -5.54 8.48 16.56
CA ASP A 55 -4.77 9.43 15.74
C ASP A 55 -3.30 9.46 16.17
N ALA A 56 -3.01 9.27 17.46
CA ALA A 56 -1.65 9.13 17.99
C ALA A 56 -0.90 7.88 17.49
N ASP A 57 -1.59 6.86 16.98
CA ASP A 57 -0.95 5.68 16.38
C ASP A 57 -0.41 5.94 14.97
N LEU A 58 -0.78 7.08 14.37
CA LEU A 58 -0.49 7.45 13.00
C LEU A 58 0.46 8.64 12.94
N VAL A 59 1.30 8.69 11.92
CA VAL A 59 2.17 9.83 11.62
C VAL A 59 2.11 10.13 10.13
N ILE A 60 1.80 11.36 9.74
CA ILE A 60 1.95 11.80 8.36
C ILE A 60 3.42 12.14 8.13
N VAL A 61 4.03 11.63 7.07
CA VAL A 61 5.44 11.87 6.74
C VAL A 61 5.57 12.44 5.34
N ARG A 62 6.24 13.60 5.21
CA ARG A 62 6.38 14.31 3.93
C ARG A 62 7.79 14.85 3.75
N GLY A 63 8.39 14.59 2.59
CA GLY A 63 9.45 15.44 2.07
C GLY A 63 8.82 16.63 1.34
N THR A 64 9.29 17.85 1.60
CA THR A 64 8.85 19.06 0.90
C THR A 64 10.00 20.06 0.82
N CYS A 65 9.83 21.18 0.13
CA CYS A 65 10.78 22.28 0.14
C CYS A 65 10.14 23.56 0.66
N THR A 66 10.96 24.53 1.04
CA THR A 66 10.53 25.85 1.52
C THR A 66 9.48 26.50 0.62
N SER A 67 9.63 26.42 -0.71
CA SER A 67 8.69 27.00 -1.68
C SER A 67 7.33 26.27 -1.78
N ARG A 68 7.20 25.06 -1.21
CA ARG A 68 5.98 24.25 -1.21
C ARG A 68 5.43 23.99 0.19
N LEU A 69 6.00 24.65 1.20
CA LEU A 69 5.67 24.42 2.59
C LEU A 69 4.19 24.67 2.90
N ASP A 70 3.57 25.69 2.29
CA ASP A 70 2.15 25.98 2.49
C ASP A 70 1.25 24.85 2.00
N LEU A 71 1.59 24.22 0.87
CA LEU A 71 0.87 23.06 0.36
C LEU A 71 1.05 21.86 1.30
N ALA A 72 2.28 21.60 1.76
CA ALA A 72 2.56 20.52 2.71
C ALA A 72 1.85 20.71 4.06
N HIS A 73 1.78 21.96 4.55
CA HIS A 73 1.02 22.31 5.74
C HIS A 73 -0.48 22.11 5.51
N ALA A 74 -1.03 22.56 4.38
CA ALA A 74 -2.44 22.38 4.06
C ALA A 74 -2.83 20.90 4.01
N THR A 75 -2.15 20.10 3.20
CA THR A 75 -2.45 18.67 3.04
C THR A 75 -2.17 17.85 4.31
N GLY A 76 -1.19 18.24 5.12
CA GLY A 76 -0.91 17.60 6.41
C GLY A 76 -1.93 17.96 7.49
N ARG A 77 -2.22 19.26 7.66
CA ARG A 77 -3.07 19.76 8.74
C ARG A 77 -4.56 19.58 8.45
N ALA A 78 -4.98 19.59 7.19
CA ALA A 78 -6.37 19.31 6.80
C ALA A 78 -6.81 17.89 7.19
N ALA A 79 -5.88 16.96 7.41
CA ALA A 79 -6.18 15.60 7.84
C ALA A 79 -6.56 15.53 9.33
N ARG A 80 -6.29 16.59 10.11
CA ARG A 80 -6.61 16.65 11.53
C ARG A 80 -8.09 16.91 11.75
N ARG A 81 -8.63 16.29 12.79
CA ARG A 81 -9.95 16.69 13.31
C ARG A 81 -9.83 18.07 13.96
N ILE A 82 -10.92 18.83 13.86
CA ILE A 82 -11.03 20.14 14.50
C ILE A 82 -10.74 19.96 16.01
N ASN A 83 -9.80 20.74 16.53
CA ASN A 83 -9.38 20.78 17.93
C ASN A 83 -8.56 19.57 18.46
N THR A 84 -7.89 18.80 17.59
CA THR A 84 -6.97 17.73 18.04
C THR A 84 -5.58 17.88 17.42
N THR A 85 -4.54 17.67 18.21
CA THR A 85 -3.13 17.60 17.77
C THR A 85 -2.53 16.20 17.91
N ASP A 86 -3.33 15.20 18.28
CA ASP A 86 -2.87 13.82 18.48
C ASP A 86 -2.22 13.22 17.23
N LEU A 87 -2.71 13.62 16.04
CA LEU A 87 -2.09 13.24 14.76
C LEU A 87 -0.78 13.99 14.56
N ARG A 88 0.32 13.22 14.63
CA ARG A 88 1.68 13.69 14.40
C ARG A 88 1.95 13.90 12.92
N ILE A 89 2.77 14.90 12.61
CA ILE A 89 3.24 15.16 11.25
C ILE A 89 4.75 15.40 11.28
N VAL A 90 5.47 14.73 10.39
CA VAL A 90 6.89 14.95 10.16
C VAL A 90 7.08 15.58 8.78
N TYR A 91 7.68 16.76 8.77
CA TYR A 91 8.13 17.46 7.57
C TYR A 91 9.64 17.33 7.46
N VAL A 92 10.13 16.93 6.29
CA VAL A 92 11.55 16.98 5.96
C VAL A 92 11.76 18.06 4.91
N LEU A 93 12.61 19.04 5.23
CA LEU A 93 12.85 20.25 4.44
C LEU A 93 14.25 20.27 3.82
N ASP A 94 14.39 21.05 2.75
CA ASP A 94 15.64 21.36 2.05
C ASP A 94 16.53 22.35 2.83
N ASP A 95 15.92 23.24 3.63
CA ASP A 95 16.63 24.26 4.39
C ASP A 95 16.68 23.95 5.89
N ALA A 96 17.90 23.92 6.44
CA ALA A 96 18.15 23.60 7.85
C ALA A 96 17.65 24.70 8.80
N ASP A 97 17.85 25.97 8.43
CA ASP A 97 17.49 27.10 9.27
C ASP A 97 15.96 27.22 9.38
N THR A 98 15.26 27.10 8.26
CA THR A 98 13.79 27.05 8.24
C THR A 98 13.26 25.88 9.05
N ALA A 99 13.83 24.67 8.91
CA ALA A 99 13.41 23.51 9.71
C ALA A 99 13.56 23.76 11.21
N GLN A 100 14.68 24.33 11.65
CA GLN A 100 14.92 24.66 13.06
C GLN A 100 13.93 25.73 13.57
N GLN A 101 13.70 26.79 12.80
CA GLN A 101 12.76 27.85 13.16
C GLN A 101 11.33 27.31 13.31
N LEU A 102 10.89 26.46 12.38
CA LEU A 102 9.56 25.83 12.44
C LEU A 102 9.45 24.84 13.59
N GLN A 103 10.50 24.05 13.87
CA GLN A 103 10.54 23.15 15.03
C GLN A 103 10.34 23.92 16.34
N GLN A 104 10.99 25.07 16.49
CA GLN A 104 10.84 25.94 17.67
C GLN A 104 9.45 26.55 17.77
N ARG A 105 8.87 26.98 16.63
CA ARG A 105 7.59 27.69 16.59
C ARG A 105 6.38 26.77 16.73
N PHE A 106 6.41 25.62 16.08
CA PHE A 106 5.23 24.76 15.90
C PHE A 106 5.39 23.36 16.49
N GLY A 107 6.62 22.93 16.78
CA GLY A 107 6.87 21.52 17.04
C GLY A 107 6.07 20.95 18.21
N SER A 108 6.12 21.62 19.37
CA SER A 108 5.35 21.21 20.55
C SER A 108 3.86 21.60 20.47
N SER A 109 3.56 22.78 19.94
CA SER A 109 2.19 23.34 19.93
C SER A 109 1.27 22.61 18.96
N LEU A 110 1.81 22.12 17.86
CA LEU A 110 1.05 21.42 16.82
C LEU A 110 1.38 19.93 16.74
N ASN A 111 2.25 19.39 17.61
CA ASN A 111 2.73 18.00 17.53
C ASN A 111 3.33 17.68 16.13
N GLU A 112 4.17 18.61 15.67
CA GLU A 112 4.84 18.57 14.38
C GLU A 112 6.35 18.37 14.59
N THR A 113 7.01 17.69 13.67
CA THR A 113 8.46 17.51 13.69
C THR A 113 9.02 18.01 12.37
N TYR A 114 9.96 18.93 12.44
CA TYR A 114 10.63 19.51 11.29
C TYR A 114 12.07 19.04 11.27
N LEU A 115 12.39 18.23 10.26
CA LEU A 115 13.71 17.69 10.00
C LEU A 115 14.29 18.34 8.76
N HIS A 116 15.62 18.27 8.63
CA HIS A 116 16.33 18.74 7.45
C HIS A 116 17.02 17.58 6.75
N TRP A 117 16.94 17.57 5.41
CA TRP A 117 17.75 16.73 4.56
C TRP A 117 18.12 17.48 3.27
N PRO A 118 19.41 17.64 2.97
CA PRO A 118 19.83 18.44 1.83
C PRO A 118 19.43 17.77 0.52
N ASP A 119 19.15 18.60 -0.48
CA ASP A 119 19.05 18.14 -1.87
C ASP A 119 20.36 17.48 -2.32
N ARG A 120 20.26 16.53 -3.26
CA ARG A 120 21.47 16.05 -3.93
C ARG A 120 22.12 17.19 -4.73
N PRO A 121 23.46 17.16 -4.89
CA PRO A 121 24.14 18.05 -5.83
C PRO A 121 23.70 17.88 -7.30
N ASP A 122 23.01 16.79 -7.64
CA ASP A 122 22.51 16.53 -8.99
C ASP A 122 21.29 17.42 -9.30
N PRO A 123 21.38 18.34 -10.29
CA PRO A 123 20.32 19.30 -10.58
C PRO A 123 19.07 18.69 -11.23
N LYS A 124 19.10 17.43 -11.71
CA LYS A 124 17.96 16.85 -12.43
C LYS A 124 16.76 16.61 -11.51
N LYS A 125 17.02 16.18 -10.27
CA LYS A 125 16.00 15.75 -9.30
C LYS A 125 16.47 16.04 -7.85
N PRO A 126 16.74 17.31 -7.52
CA PRO A 126 17.40 17.67 -6.26
C PRO A 126 16.65 17.14 -5.03
N GLY A 127 15.31 17.25 -5.03
CA GLY A 127 14.42 16.88 -3.93
C GLY A 127 14.11 15.39 -3.78
N ASP A 128 14.39 14.55 -4.77
CA ASP A 128 13.89 13.17 -4.78
C ASP A 128 14.50 12.33 -3.67
N THR A 129 15.73 12.63 -3.23
CA THR A 129 16.32 11.96 -2.05
C THR A 129 15.67 12.35 -0.74
N ARG A 130 15.32 13.61 -0.58
CA ARG A 130 14.66 14.07 0.65
C ARG A 130 13.30 13.40 0.78
N VAL A 131 12.53 13.39 -0.32
CA VAL A 131 11.25 12.68 -0.38
C VAL A 131 11.46 11.21 -0.04
N ALA A 132 12.39 10.53 -0.73
CA ALA A 132 12.74 9.14 -0.48
C ALA A 132 13.14 8.86 0.98
N MET A 133 14.03 9.66 1.58
CA MET A 133 14.57 9.44 2.92
C MET A 133 13.59 9.79 4.04
N ALA A 134 12.50 10.50 3.75
CA ALA A 134 11.59 11.02 4.75
C ALA A 134 11.05 9.95 5.73
N PRO A 135 10.63 8.75 5.30
CA PRO A 135 10.20 7.69 6.21
C PRO A 135 11.29 7.27 7.21
N TRP A 136 12.54 7.13 6.78
CA TRP A 136 13.63 6.71 7.66
C TRP A 136 14.09 7.81 8.60
N LEU A 137 14.09 9.06 8.14
CA LEU A 137 14.36 10.22 9.01
C LEU A 137 13.29 10.36 10.09
N ALA A 138 12.02 10.20 9.72
CA ALA A 138 10.89 10.19 10.64
C ALA A 138 11.01 9.04 11.65
N HIS A 139 11.32 7.82 11.20
CA HIS A 139 11.50 6.66 12.08
C HIS A 139 12.64 6.88 13.07
N ASN A 140 13.78 7.40 12.60
CA ASN A 140 14.92 7.70 13.45
C ASN A 140 14.59 8.78 14.51
N ALA A 141 13.80 9.79 14.15
CA ALA A 141 13.40 10.86 15.08
C ALA A 141 12.35 10.42 16.10
N LEU A 142 11.40 9.57 15.72
CA LEU A 142 10.26 9.17 16.55
C LEU A 142 10.44 7.83 17.28
N GLY A 143 11.47 7.05 16.91
CA GLY A 143 11.62 5.67 17.36
C GLY A 143 10.43 4.80 16.96
N GLU A 144 9.97 3.94 17.86
CA GLU A 144 8.82 3.05 17.63
C GLU A 144 7.53 3.53 18.31
N SER A 145 7.42 4.83 18.59
CA SER A 145 6.28 5.42 19.29
C SER A 145 4.98 5.49 18.45
N TYR A 146 4.96 4.88 17.27
CA TYR A 146 3.86 4.91 16.31
C TYR A 146 3.57 3.50 15.77
N LYS A 147 2.43 3.33 15.10
CA LYS A 147 2.07 2.06 14.43
C LYS A 147 2.18 2.16 12.92
N TRP A 148 1.78 3.30 12.34
CA TRP A 148 1.76 3.51 10.90
C TRP A 148 2.27 4.89 10.48
N PHE A 149 3.04 4.91 9.40
CA PHE A 149 3.31 6.09 8.61
C PHE A 149 2.31 6.21 7.47
N LEU A 150 1.82 7.43 7.28
CA LEU A 150 1.05 7.87 6.13
C LEU A 150 2.03 8.68 5.27
N TYR A 151 2.73 7.99 4.37
CA TYR A 151 3.80 8.58 3.57
C TYR A 151 3.27 8.92 2.18
N GLY A 152 3.55 10.13 1.72
CA GLY A 152 3.20 10.60 0.38
C GLY A 152 3.89 11.92 0.06
N ASP A 153 3.70 12.38 -1.16
CA ASP A 153 4.21 13.68 -1.59
C ASP A 153 3.56 14.82 -0.78
N ASP A 154 4.10 16.03 -0.85
CA ASP A 154 3.55 17.21 -0.19
C ASP A 154 2.16 17.63 -0.69
N ASP A 155 1.72 17.10 -1.83
CA ASP A 155 0.39 17.27 -2.43
C ASP A 155 -0.52 16.02 -2.26
N THR A 156 -0.18 15.11 -1.35
CA THR A 156 -1.05 13.97 -0.99
C THR A 156 -1.97 14.34 0.17
N PHE A 157 -3.29 14.20 0.07
CA PHE A 157 -4.21 14.38 1.21
C PHE A 157 -4.64 13.02 1.78
N PHE A 158 -4.68 12.87 3.11
CA PHE A 158 -5.04 11.61 3.79
C PHE A 158 -6.37 11.71 4.56
N PHE A 159 -7.30 10.80 4.28
CA PHE A 159 -8.56 10.65 5.01
C PHE A 159 -8.39 9.71 6.19
N VAL A 160 -7.99 10.26 7.34
CA VAL A 160 -7.55 9.50 8.53
C VAL A 160 -8.60 8.51 9.04
N ASP A 161 -9.89 8.84 8.99
CA ASP A 161 -10.94 7.92 9.41
C ASP A 161 -11.07 6.71 8.47
N GLY A 162 -10.75 6.86 7.18
CA GLY A 162 -10.77 5.77 6.20
C GLY A 162 -9.58 4.84 6.43
N ILE A 163 -8.42 5.44 6.68
CA ILE A 163 -7.18 4.74 7.05
C ILE A 163 -7.38 3.90 8.32
N LYS A 164 -7.94 4.48 9.40
CA LYS A 164 -8.21 3.72 10.64
C LYS A 164 -9.18 2.56 10.42
N ALA A 165 -10.16 2.73 9.54
CA ALA A 165 -11.10 1.66 9.20
C ALA A 165 -10.42 0.54 8.40
N LEU A 166 -9.60 0.90 7.40
CA LEU A 166 -8.80 -0.04 6.61
C LEU A 166 -7.83 -0.84 7.50
N LEU A 167 -7.05 -0.14 8.32
CA LEU A 167 -5.94 -0.72 9.08
C LEU A 167 -6.37 -1.44 10.36
N ARG A 168 -7.67 -1.44 10.70
CA ARG A 168 -8.20 -2.05 11.93
C ARG A 168 -7.84 -3.53 12.08
N GLU A 169 -7.67 -4.24 10.97
CA GLU A 169 -7.40 -5.68 10.92
C GLU A 169 -5.94 -6.01 10.55
N TYR A 170 -5.10 -4.99 10.39
CA TYR A 170 -3.67 -5.15 10.12
C TYR A 170 -2.88 -5.21 11.42
N ASP A 171 -1.99 -6.20 11.53
CA ASP A 171 -0.96 -6.20 12.57
C ASP A 171 0.20 -5.30 12.16
N HIS A 172 0.30 -4.13 12.77
CA HIS A 172 1.35 -3.14 12.52
C HIS A 172 2.77 -3.65 12.81
N ASN A 173 2.94 -4.78 13.52
CA ASN A 173 4.26 -5.38 13.74
C ASN A 173 4.74 -6.23 12.57
N LEU A 174 3.86 -6.60 11.65
CA LEU A 174 4.25 -7.23 10.40
C LEU A 174 4.68 -6.17 9.37
N PRO A 175 5.66 -6.48 8.51
CA PRO A 175 6.18 -5.52 7.54
C PRO A 175 5.25 -5.33 6.35
N TYR A 176 4.27 -4.44 6.54
CA TYR A 176 3.36 -3.98 5.51
C TYR A 176 3.80 -2.65 4.89
N VAL A 177 3.72 -2.61 3.56
CA VAL A 177 3.73 -1.40 2.71
C VAL A 177 2.46 -1.45 1.87
N VAL A 178 1.42 -0.69 2.24
CA VAL A 178 0.06 -0.84 1.72
C VAL A 178 -0.30 0.28 0.75
N THR A 179 -0.68 -0.09 -0.48
CA THR A 179 -1.26 0.81 -1.49
C THR A 179 -1.93 0.00 -2.61
N ASP A 180 -2.90 0.60 -3.31
CA ASP A 180 -3.48 0.08 -4.56
C ASP A 180 -3.18 0.96 -5.78
N VAL A 181 -2.26 1.94 -5.66
CA VAL A 181 -1.78 2.76 -6.78
C VAL A 181 -0.34 2.38 -7.09
N LEU A 182 -0.23 1.34 -7.92
CA LEU A 182 1.05 0.73 -8.30
C LEU A 182 1.42 1.11 -9.72
N TRP A 183 2.70 1.41 -9.94
CA TRP A 183 3.32 1.50 -11.24
C TRP A 183 4.15 0.26 -11.53
N HIS A 184 3.96 -0.31 -12.71
CA HIS A 184 4.71 -1.45 -13.21
C HIS A 184 4.74 -1.42 -14.74
N LYS A 185 5.87 -1.71 -15.38
CA LYS A 185 6.01 -1.67 -16.87
C LYS A 185 5.53 -0.35 -17.55
N ARG A 186 5.76 0.82 -16.94
CA ARG A 186 5.20 2.15 -17.34
C ARG A 186 3.68 2.28 -17.25
N LYS A 187 2.98 1.31 -16.70
CA LYS A 187 1.54 1.31 -16.60
C LYS A 187 1.16 1.38 -15.13
N ARG A 188 0.29 2.34 -14.83
CA ARG A 188 -0.38 2.42 -13.54
C ARG A 188 -1.47 1.35 -13.51
N TYR A 189 -1.67 0.72 -12.35
CA TYR A 189 -2.77 -0.22 -12.09
C TYR A 189 -2.70 -1.56 -12.84
N LEU A 190 -1.51 -2.01 -13.24
CA LEU A 190 -1.39 -3.34 -13.84
C LEU A 190 -1.85 -4.43 -12.88
N MET A 191 -2.80 -5.26 -13.30
CA MET A 191 -3.35 -6.33 -12.48
C MET A 191 -2.31 -7.41 -12.17
N GLU A 192 -1.38 -7.63 -13.09
CA GLU A 192 -0.28 -8.58 -12.90
C GLU A 192 0.91 -8.01 -12.11
N ALA A 193 0.86 -6.76 -11.63
CA ALA A 193 1.98 -6.18 -10.89
C ALA A 193 2.29 -6.98 -9.61
N PRO A 194 3.56 -7.25 -9.29
CA PRO A 194 3.93 -8.09 -8.14
C PRO A 194 3.41 -7.55 -6.81
N ARG A 195 2.48 -8.24 -6.16
CA ARG A 195 1.92 -7.83 -4.87
C ARG A 195 1.35 -9.02 -4.12
N CYS A 196 1.00 -8.81 -2.86
CA CYS A 196 0.23 -9.78 -2.08
C CYS A 196 -1.02 -9.13 -1.50
N LEU A 197 -1.92 -9.97 -1.00
CA LEU A 197 -3.07 -9.60 -0.18
C LEU A 197 -2.74 -9.68 1.32
N PRO A 198 -3.44 -8.91 2.18
CA PRO A 198 -3.30 -8.93 3.61
C PRO A 198 -3.72 -10.27 4.22
N CYS A 199 -3.13 -10.60 5.36
CA CYS A 199 -3.37 -11.85 6.08
C CYS A 199 -4.81 -12.13 6.48
N HIS A 200 -5.55 -11.08 6.81
CA HIS A 200 -6.92 -11.19 7.29
C HIS A 200 -7.93 -11.32 6.15
N VAL A 201 -7.48 -11.25 4.88
CA VAL A 201 -8.35 -11.50 3.75
C VAL A 201 -8.81 -12.96 3.78
N THR A 202 -10.12 -13.16 3.85
CA THR A 202 -10.71 -14.49 3.99
C THR A 202 -10.70 -15.27 2.67
N GLU A 203 -10.70 -16.60 2.76
CA GLU A 203 -10.84 -17.45 1.57
C GLU A 203 -12.19 -17.23 0.86
N ALA A 204 -13.23 -16.83 1.60
CA ALA A 204 -14.51 -16.43 1.00
C ALA A 204 -14.35 -15.18 0.13
N PHE A 205 -13.63 -14.16 0.61
CA PHE A 205 -13.31 -12.98 -0.19
C PHE A 205 -12.51 -13.35 -1.45
N ARG A 206 -11.47 -14.16 -1.30
CA ARG A 206 -10.64 -14.59 -2.44
C ARG A 206 -11.46 -15.35 -3.48
N ARG A 207 -12.32 -16.29 -3.05
CA ARG A 207 -13.23 -17.00 -3.97
C ARG A 207 -14.24 -16.06 -4.62
N GLY A 208 -14.79 -15.09 -3.88
CA GLY A 208 -15.69 -14.07 -4.44
C GLY A 208 -15.03 -13.24 -5.54
N VAL A 209 -13.76 -12.85 -5.33
CA VAL A 209 -12.95 -12.15 -6.34
C VAL A 209 -12.56 -13.05 -7.51
N ALA A 210 -12.51 -14.38 -7.34
CA ALA A 210 -12.12 -15.33 -8.41
C ALA A 210 -13.25 -15.56 -9.43
N ILE A 211 -14.51 -15.37 -9.00
CA ILE A 211 -15.71 -15.52 -9.80
C ILE A 211 -15.93 -14.21 -10.58
N ARG A 212 -15.03 -13.90 -11.51
CA ARG A 212 -15.19 -12.77 -12.43
C ARG A 212 -15.82 -13.28 -13.72
N ASP A 213 -16.96 -12.71 -14.09
CA ASP A 213 -17.60 -12.89 -15.40
C ASP A 213 -17.08 -11.87 -16.42
N ASP A 214 -15.89 -11.29 -16.21
CA ASP A 214 -15.31 -10.40 -17.20
C ASP A 214 -14.94 -11.21 -18.45
N THR A 215 -15.85 -11.17 -19.42
CA THR A 215 -15.65 -11.59 -20.80
C THR A 215 -14.50 -10.85 -21.47
N ASP A 216 -14.03 -9.75 -20.88
CA ASP A 216 -12.78 -9.08 -21.21
C ASP A 216 -11.60 -9.78 -20.51
N THR A 217 -11.45 -11.07 -20.77
CA THR A 217 -10.11 -11.68 -20.73
C THR A 217 -9.14 -10.78 -21.49
N PRO A 218 -7.87 -10.63 -21.06
CA PRO A 218 -6.78 -10.22 -21.94
C PRO A 218 -6.52 -11.30 -23.01
N ALA A 219 -7.56 -11.80 -23.67
CA ALA A 219 -7.42 -12.46 -24.94
C ALA A 219 -6.80 -11.41 -25.87
N THR A 220 -5.65 -11.72 -26.45
CA THR A 220 -5.01 -11.02 -27.59
C THR A 220 -3.90 -9.98 -27.36
N ALA A 221 -3.28 -9.86 -26.17
CA ALA A 221 -1.91 -9.31 -26.15
C ALA A 221 -0.89 -10.28 -26.80
N ALA A 222 -1.27 -11.56 -26.95
CA ALA A 222 -0.50 -12.62 -27.61
C ALA A 222 -0.84 -12.82 -29.11
N LEU A 223 -1.85 -12.13 -29.67
CA LEU A 223 -2.22 -12.27 -31.09
C LEU A 223 -1.84 -11.06 -31.96
N ALA A 224 -1.40 -9.93 -31.37
CA ALA A 224 -1.00 -8.75 -32.13
C ALA A 224 0.52 -8.66 -32.43
N ALA A 225 1.34 -9.63 -31.98
CA ALA A 225 2.80 -9.57 -32.08
C ALA A 225 3.46 -10.58 -33.05
N GLY A 226 2.70 -11.37 -33.82
CA GLY A 226 3.28 -12.11 -34.94
C GLY A 226 2.68 -13.50 -35.16
N GLY A 227 2.10 -13.69 -36.33
CA GLY A 227 1.60 -14.99 -36.77
C GLY A 227 0.67 -14.89 -37.97
N SER A 228 1.18 -14.42 -39.10
CA SER A 228 0.52 -14.67 -40.39
C SER A 228 0.69 -16.16 -40.72
N GLY A 229 -0.39 -16.94 -40.68
CA GLY A 229 -0.34 -18.36 -41.01
C GLY A 229 -1.69 -19.03 -40.85
N GLY A 230 -2.38 -19.29 -41.97
CA GLY A 230 -3.71 -19.91 -42.00
C GLY A 230 -3.76 -21.38 -41.59
N GLY A 231 -4.98 -21.87 -41.38
CA GLY A 231 -5.29 -23.28 -41.22
C GLY A 231 -6.51 -23.48 -40.32
N GLY A 232 -7.65 -23.85 -40.92
CA GLY A 232 -8.88 -24.18 -40.20
C GLY A 232 -8.79 -25.47 -39.39
N GLY A 233 -9.74 -25.63 -38.47
CA GLY A 233 -9.94 -26.87 -37.71
C GLY A 233 -10.76 -26.62 -36.45
N ASN A 234 -11.88 -27.33 -36.35
CA ASN A 234 -12.87 -27.27 -35.27
C ASN A 234 -12.32 -27.82 -33.95
N ASP A 235 -13.07 -27.55 -32.87
CA ASP A 235 -12.95 -28.11 -31.51
C ASP A 235 -11.71 -27.68 -30.71
N VAL A 236 -11.79 -26.49 -30.12
CA VAL A 236 -11.17 -26.21 -28.82
C VAL A 236 -12.28 -26.15 -27.78
N GLY A 237 -12.60 -27.31 -27.21
CA GLY A 237 -13.49 -27.43 -26.07
C GLY A 237 -12.97 -26.61 -24.88
N SER A 238 -13.89 -25.90 -24.24
CA SER A 238 -14.17 -25.91 -22.78
C SER A 238 -13.05 -25.71 -21.75
N ASP A 239 -11.78 -25.54 -22.09
CA ASP A 239 -10.71 -25.19 -21.14
C ASP A 239 -10.56 -23.67 -21.02
N ARG A 240 -11.70 -22.98 -20.81
CA ARG A 240 -11.71 -21.67 -20.12
C ARG A 240 -11.36 -21.93 -18.66
N GLY A 241 -10.11 -22.34 -18.44
CA GLY A 241 -9.49 -22.49 -17.13
C GLY A 241 -9.55 -21.17 -16.40
N SER A 242 -10.61 -21.03 -15.61
CA SER A 242 -10.79 -20.17 -14.44
C SER A 242 -9.85 -18.96 -14.36
N LEU A 243 -10.41 -17.76 -14.50
CA LEU A 243 -9.78 -16.47 -14.15
C LEU A 243 -9.26 -16.37 -12.69
N ALA A 244 -9.38 -17.43 -11.88
CA ALA A 244 -8.77 -17.57 -10.56
C ALA A 244 -7.26 -17.25 -10.52
N TRP A 245 -6.56 -17.31 -11.67
CA TRP A 245 -5.12 -17.04 -11.76
C TRP A 245 -4.72 -15.59 -11.45
N MET A 246 -5.61 -14.60 -11.50
CA MET A 246 -5.26 -13.18 -11.31
C MET A 246 -5.43 -12.66 -9.87
N ILE A 247 -5.57 -13.54 -8.87
CA ILE A 247 -5.65 -13.13 -7.47
C ILE A 247 -4.26 -13.18 -6.83
N PRO A 248 -3.74 -12.06 -6.31
CA PRO A 248 -2.48 -12.07 -5.57
C PRO A 248 -2.54 -13.01 -4.35
N PRO A 249 -1.42 -13.67 -4.00
CA PRO A 249 -1.36 -14.57 -2.87
C PRO A 249 -1.55 -13.81 -1.55
N LEU A 250 -1.94 -14.51 -0.48
CA LEU A 250 -1.88 -13.96 0.88
C LEU A 250 -0.41 -13.81 1.31
N GLY A 251 -0.01 -12.66 1.83
CA GLY A 251 1.37 -12.40 2.26
C GLY A 251 1.46 -11.95 3.73
N CYS A 252 2.05 -12.79 4.59
CA CYS A 252 2.18 -12.57 6.04
C CYS A 252 3.58 -12.86 6.59
N PRO A 253 4.62 -12.10 6.20
CA PRO A 253 4.54 -10.89 5.39
C PRO A 253 4.52 -11.12 3.87
N CYS A 254 4.16 -10.09 3.12
CA CYS A 254 4.33 -10.10 1.67
C CYS A 254 5.81 -10.00 1.33
N THR A 255 6.37 -11.07 0.77
CA THR A 255 7.77 -11.09 0.34
C THR A 255 7.90 -10.82 -1.17
N PRO A 256 9.02 -10.25 -1.61
CA PRO A 256 9.36 -10.10 -3.02
C PRO A 256 9.21 -11.39 -3.82
N GLN A 257 9.66 -12.53 -3.28
CA GLN A 257 9.59 -13.82 -3.96
C GLN A 257 8.13 -14.23 -4.20
N LEU A 258 7.29 -14.14 -3.17
CA LEU A 258 5.88 -14.50 -3.26
C LEU A 258 5.12 -13.59 -4.23
N ALA A 259 5.33 -12.27 -4.12
CA ALA A 259 4.76 -11.28 -5.02
C ALA A 259 5.22 -11.52 -6.48
N CYS A 260 6.47 -11.91 -6.65
CA CYS A 260 7.06 -12.17 -7.95
C CYS A 260 6.50 -13.45 -8.60
N GLU A 261 6.40 -14.53 -7.84
CA GLU A 261 5.82 -15.80 -8.30
C GLU A 261 4.41 -15.59 -8.86
N PHE A 262 3.59 -14.76 -8.21
CA PHE A 262 2.29 -14.36 -8.74
C PHE A 262 2.39 -13.77 -10.14
N THR A 263 3.24 -12.76 -10.35
CA THR A 263 3.40 -12.12 -11.66
C THR A 263 3.92 -13.11 -12.72
N LEU A 264 4.88 -13.96 -12.36
CA LEU A 264 5.42 -14.97 -13.28
C LEU A 264 4.35 -15.98 -13.70
N ASN A 265 3.50 -16.40 -12.77
CA ASN A 265 2.39 -17.32 -13.03
C ASN A 265 1.33 -16.66 -13.93
N VAL A 266 0.90 -15.43 -13.61
CA VAL A 266 -0.09 -14.70 -14.42
C VAL A 266 0.41 -14.41 -15.83
N THR A 267 1.71 -14.16 -15.99
CA THR A 267 2.30 -13.87 -17.31
C THR A 267 2.71 -15.12 -18.09
N GLY A 268 2.73 -16.30 -17.47
CA GLY A 268 3.20 -17.55 -18.09
C GLY A 268 4.71 -17.62 -18.30
N ILE A 269 5.51 -16.79 -17.62
CA ILE A 269 6.96 -16.64 -17.84
C ILE A 269 7.75 -17.23 -16.66
N SER A 270 7.51 -18.50 -16.30
CA SER A 270 8.07 -19.11 -15.08
C SER A 270 9.50 -19.66 -15.21
N THR A 271 10.03 -19.81 -16.44
CA THR A 271 11.25 -20.62 -16.69
C THR A 271 12.57 -19.83 -16.72
N ARG A 272 12.55 -18.51 -16.47
CA ARG A 272 13.78 -17.69 -16.59
C ARG A 272 14.64 -17.75 -15.34
N SER A 273 15.95 -17.88 -15.54
CA SER A 273 16.97 -17.85 -14.48
C SER A 273 17.42 -16.43 -14.11
N ARG A 274 17.25 -15.45 -15.01
CA ARG A 274 17.62 -14.05 -14.80
C ARG A 274 16.40 -13.18 -14.48
N PRO A 275 16.56 -12.12 -13.67
CA PRO A 275 15.49 -11.17 -13.41
C PRO A 275 14.92 -10.58 -14.70
N MET A 276 13.58 -10.56 -14.81
CA MET A 276 12.89 -9.90 -15.91
C MET A 276 12.88 -8.41 -15.71
N VAL A 277 13.34 -7.73 -16.75
CA VAL A 277 13.42 -6.28 -16.81
C VAL A 277 12.21 -5.76 -17.58
N TRP A 278 11.28 -5.10 -16.89
CA TRP A 278 10.05 -4.62 -17.52
C TRP A 278 9.88 -3.12 -17.49
N SER A 279 10.36 -2.46 -16.43
CA SER A 279 10.33 -1.02 -16.35
C SER A 279 11.48 -0.41 -17.18
N PRO A 280 11.31 0.81 -17.70
CA PRO A 280 12.34 1.50 -18.49
C PRO A 280 13.63 1.72 -17.75
N GLU A 281 13.55 2.03 -16.47
CA GLU A 281 14.68 2.37 -15.64
C GLU A 281 15.47 1.11 -15.33
N SER A 282 14.82 0.01 -14.96
CA SER A 282 15.49 -1.29 -14.85
C SER A 282 16.05 -1.75 -16.21
N LYS A 283 15.41 -1.36 -17.34
CA LYS A 283 15.90 -1.62 -18.72
C LYS A 283 17.17 -0.84 -19.05
N LEU A 284 17.23 0.41 -18.62
CA LEU A 284 18.36 1.30 -18.87
C LEU A 284 19.53 0.95 -17.95
N TRP A 285 19.27 0.67 -16.68
CA TRP A 285 20.29 0.63 -15.62
C TRP A 285 20.54 -0.75 -15.04
N GLY A 286 19.73 -1.74 -15.41
CA GLY A 286 19.79 -3.08 -14.85
C GLY A 286 19.31 -3.14 -13.39
N PHE A 287 19.62 -4.26 -12.76
CA PHE A 287 19.38 -4.51 -11.34
C PHE A 287 20.71 -4.53 -10.58
N PRO A 288 20.70 -4.22 -9.27
CA PRO A 288 21.89 -4.44 -8.45
C PRO A 288 22.30 -5.93 -8.48
N PRO A 289 23.59 -6.26 -8.27
CA PRO A 289 24.09 -7.63 -8.39
C PRO A 289 23.39 -8.67 -7.49
N ASP A 290 22.89 -8.23 -6.34
CA ASP A 290 22.24 -9.02 -5.29
C ASP A 290 20.70 -8.95 -5.34
N TYR A 291 20.13 -8.56 -6.48
CA TYR A 291 18.70 -8.39 -6.63
C TYR A 291 17.92 -9.70 -6.32
N PRO A 292 16.92 -9.66 -5.42
CA PRO A 292 16.44 -10.87 -4.73
C PRO A 292 15.41 -11.70 -5.51
N THR A 293 14.96 -11.25 -6.68
CA THR A 293 13.81 -11.84 -7.39
C THR A 293 14.02 -12.00 -8.89
N LYS A 294 13.25 -12.91 -9.49
CA LYS A 294 13.24 -13.17 -10.94
C LYS A 294 12.46 -12.14 -11.75
N CYS A 295 11.94 -11.09 -11.13
CA CYS A 295 11.12 -10.10 -11.78
C CYS A 295 11.32 -8.70 -11.20
N ASP A 296 11.05 -7.69 -12.02
CA ASP A 296 11.06 -6.28 -11.63
C ASP A 296 10.08 -6.02 -10.48
N TYR A 297 10.38 -5.00 -9.67
CA TYR A 297 9.54 -4.58 -8.56
C TYR A 297 8.50 -3.56 -9.05
N PRO A 298 7.27 -3.55 -8.51
CA PRO A 298 6.39 -2.41 -8.65
C PRO A 298 6.76 -1.34 -7.63
N HIS A 299 6.35 -0.10 -7.92
CA HIS A 299 6.48 1.00 -6.98
C HIS A 299 5.13 1.66 -6.74
N PHE A 300 4.93 2.17 -5.54
CA PHE A 300 3.77 2.99 -5.23
C PHE A 300 3.92 4.39 -5.86
N HIS A 301 2.80 5.06 -6.11
CA HIS A 301 2.77 6.44 -6.59
C HIS A 301 2.83 7.44 -5.42
N GLY A 302 3.87 8.27 -5.37
CA GLY A 302 4.10 9.25 -4.29
C GLY A 302 2.88 10.13 -3.99
N GLY A 303 2.29 10.75 -5.02
CA GLY A 303 1.13 11.64 -4.88
C GLY A 303 -0.18 10.96 -4.45
N SER A 304 -0.25 9.63 -4.51
CA SER A 304 -1.42 8.87 -4.00
C SER A 304 -1.21 8.37 -2.58
N GLY A 305 0.01 8.44 -2.07
CA GLY A 305 0.38 7.96 -0.76
C GLY A 305 0.56 6.44 -0.67
N VAL A 306 1.08 6.03 0.49
CA VAL A 306 1.30 4.64 0.91
C VAL A 306 1.26 4.58 2.44
N LEU A 307 0.76 3.47 2.99
CA LEU A 307 0.74 3.23 4.43
C LEU A 307 1.88 2.28 4.77
N ILE A 308 2.79 2.70 5.66
CA ILE A 308 3.97 1.91 6.03
C ILE A 308 3.88 1.56 7.50
N SER A 309 3.86 0.27 7.80
CA SER A 309 3.85 -0.23 9.18
C SER A 309 5.17 0.02 9.90
N VAL A 310 5.15 0.12 11.23
CA VAL A 310 6.38 0.10 12.04
C VAL A 310 7.18 -1.19 11.82
N GLY A 311 6.50 -2.32 11.61
CA GLY A 311 7.15 -3.58 11.23
C GLY A 311 8.00 -3.49 9.95
N ALA A 312 7.55 -2.74 8.95
CA ALA A 312 8.30 -2.56 7.70
C ALA A 312 9.53 -1.66 7.92
N MET A 313 9.40 -0.62 8.75
CA MET A 313 10.53 0.25 9.08
C MET A 313 11.63 -0.48 9.85
N ARG A 314 11.28 -1.46 10.69
CA ARG A 314 12.26 -2.33 11.39
C ARG A 314 13.10 -3.19 10.43
N GLN A 315 12.55 -3.56 9.27
CA GLN A 315 13.27 -4.41 8.29
C GLN A 315 14.35 -3.65 7.52
N VAL A 316 14.20 -2.32 7.42
CA VAL A 316 15.11 -1.47 6.66
C VAL A 316 15.70 -0.43 7.59
N PRO A 317 16.81 -0.74 8.29
CA PRO A 317 17.41 0.24 9.18
C PRO A 317 17.95 1.43 8.38
N TYR A 318 18.07 2.58 9.04
CA TYR A 318 18.49 3.84 8.43
C TYR A 318 19.79 3.72 7.60
N SER A 319 20.77 2.95 8.08
CA SER A 319 22.04 2.74 7.38
C SER A 319 21.89 2.00 6.04
N GLU A 320 20.97 1.04 5.96
CA GLU A 320 20.70 0.31 4.71
C GLU A 320 19.87 1.17 3.75
N ALA A 321 18.92 1.95 4.28
CA ALA A 321 18.23 2.97 3.49
C ALA A 321 19.22 3.89 2.79
N MET A 322 20.21 4.43 3.52
CA MET A 322 21.27 5.26 2.93
C MET A 322 22.00 4.58 1.75
N ARG A 323 22.25 3.26 1.83
CA ARG A 323 22.89 2.50 0.75
C ARG A 323 21.96 2.28 -0.45
N CYS A 324 20.65 2.19 -0.22
CA CYS A 324 19.67 2.19 -1.31
C CYS A 324 19.75 3.47 -2.13
N TYR A 325 19.95 4.64 -1.50
CA TYR A 325 19.87 5.94 -2.18
C TYR A 325 21.19 6.52 -2.66
N TYR A 326 22.31 6.08 -2.11
CA TYR A 326 23.61 6.64 -2.46
C TYR A 326 24.57 5.53 -2.88
N ASP A 327 25.38 5.81 -3.91
CA ASP A 327 26.51 4.94 -4.28
C ASP A 327 27.70 5.23 -3.39
N ASN A 328 27.88 6.49 -3.00
CA ASN A 328 28.79 6.89 -1.95
C ASN A 328 28.02 7.48 -0.78
N VAL A 329 27.85 6.69 0.28
CA VAL A 329 27.08 7.08 1.48
C VAL A 329 27.73 8.25 2.22
N ASP A 330 29.06 8.27 2.33
CA ASP A 330 29.81 9.30 3.06
C ASP A 330 29.66 10.66 2.39
N LYS A 331 29.75 10.68 1.06
CA LYS A 331 29.58 11.89 0.25
C LYS A 331 28.11 12.21 -0.05
N ARG A 332 27.19 11.28 0.22
CA ARG A 332 25.78 11.34 -0.15
C ARG A 332 25.60 11.65 -1.63
N THR A 333 26.35 10.96 -2.47
CA THR A 333 26.29 11.09 -3.93
C THR A 333 25.84 9.79 -4.58
N ALA A 334 25.14 9.91 -5.70
CA ALA A 334 24.89 8.81 -6.63
C ALA A 334 25.86 8.95 -7.80
N GLU A 335 26.33 7.83 -8.35
CA GLU A 335 27.15 7.86 -9.55
C GLU A 335 26.31 8.40 -10.72
N PRO A 336 26.90 9.22 -11.60
CA PRO A 336 26.22 9.63 -12.83
C PRO A 336 25.72 8.40 -13.59
N GLU A 337 24.48 8.46 -14.09
CA GLU A 337 23.90 7.36 -14.88
C GLU A 337 23.62 6.08 -14.08
N SER A 338 23.67 6.14 -12.75
CA SER A 338 23.15 5.06 -11.92
C SER A 338 21.62 5.09 -11.88
N LEU A 339 21.02 3.93 -11.54
CA LEU A 339 19.61 3.86 -11.17
C LEU A 339 19.29 4.89 -10.06
N LYS A 340 20.20 5.05 -9.10
CA LYS A 340 20.03 5.91 -7.93
C LYS A 340 19.98 7.39 -8.30
N SER A 341 20.75 7.85 -9.31
CA SER A 341 20.75 9.25 -9.72
C SER A 341 19.48 9.64 -10.50
N PHE A 342 18.87 8.69 -11.22
CA PHE A 342 17.72 8.97 -12.09
C PHE A 342 16.36 8.56 -11.54
N ALA A 343 16.29 7.61 -10.61
CA ALA A 343 15.01 7.13 -10.10
C ALA A 343 14.31 8.16 -9.19
N HIS A 344 12.98 8.15 -9.24
CA HIS A 344 12.16 8.99 -8.37
C HIS A 344 12.16 8.51 -6.91
N GLY A 345 11.83 9.42 -5.98
CA GLY A 345 11.88 9.14 -4.54
C GLY A 345 10.99 7.97 -4.12
N ASP A 346 9.72 7.98 -4.51
CA ASP A 346 8.74 6.91 -4.28
C ASP A 346 9.21 5.54 -4.80
N ARG A 347 9.80 5.54 -5.99
CA ARG A 347 10.38 4.38 -6.62
C ARG A 347 11.58 3.84 -5.88
N MET A 348 12.50 4.71 -5.47
CA MET A 348 13.68 4.29 -4.70
C MET A 348 13.29 3.77 -3.31
N THR A 349 12.28 4.35 -2.68
CA THR A 349 11.69 3.83 -1.43
C THR A 349 11.07 2.45 -1.63
N SER A 350 10.33 2.25 -2.72
CA SER A 350 9.78 0.94 -3.08
C SER A 350 10.88 -0.11 -3.34
N LEU A 351 11.93 0.28 -4.07
CA LEU A 351 13.09 -0.60 -4.31
C LEU A 351 13.77 -0.98 -3.00
N CYS A 352 13.95 -0.03 -2.08
CA CYS A 352 14.63 -0.31 -0.83
C CYS A 352 13.84 -1.32 0.02
N PHE A 353 12.53 -1.16 0.15
CA PHE A 353 11.70 -2.19 0.78
C PHE A 353 11.83 -3.55 0.08
N TRP A 354 11.81 -3.56 -1.26
CA TRP A 354 11.92 -4.80 -2.04
C TRP A 354 13.26 -5.53 -1.82
N LEU A 355 14.38 -4.81 -1.82
CA LEU A 355 15.71 -5.38 -1.55
C LEU A 355 15.80 -5.97 -0.14
N HIS A 356 15.03 -5.44 0.80
CA HIS A 356 14.99 -5.87 2.19
C HIS A 356 13.82 -6.81 2.51
N GLY A 357 13.31 -7.53 1.50
CA GLY A 357 12.35 -8.61 1.72
C GLY A 357 10.92 -8.15 1.99
N VAL A 358 10.59 -6.89 1.73
CA VAL A 358 9.25 -6.32 1.92
C VAL A 358 8.64 -5.96 0.56
N ALA A 359 7.59 -6.66 0.16
CA ALA A 359 6.84 -6.34 -1.05
C ALA A 359 5.55 -5.57 -0.75
N ILE A 360 5.00 -4.94 -1.78
CA ILE A 360 3.78 -4.15 -1.66
C ILE A 360 2.57 -5.04 -1.37
N THR A 361 1.78 -4.62 -0.39
CA THR A 361 0.51 -5.24 -0.01
C THR A 361 -0.63 -4.43 -0.62
N ASP A 362 -1.45 -5.08 -1.45
CA ASP A 362 -2.67 -4.50 -1.98
C ASP A 362 -3.78 -4.58 -0.92
N PRO A 363 -4.50 -3.51 -0.58
CA PRO A 363 -5.57 -3.56 0.42
C PRO A 363 -6.74 -4.50 0.05
N GLY A 364 -6.75 -5.07 -1.16
CA GLY A 364 -7.71 -6.07 -1.63
C GLY A 364 -8.94 -5.45 -2.30
N LEU A 365 -9.22 -4.17 -2.03
CA LEU A 365 -10.38 -3.47 -2.59
C LEU A 365 -10.22 -3.18 -4.08
N SER A 366 -8.98 -3.04 -4.56
CA SER A 366 -8.65 -2.85 -5.99
C SER A 366 -9.08 -4.03 -6.88
N LEU A 367 -9.39 -5.18 -6.27
CA LEU A 367 -9.83 -6.39 -6.94
C LEU A 367 -11.36 -6.49 -7.07
N ALA A 368 -12.12 -5.57 -6.46
CA ALA A 368 -13.58 -5.55 -6.58
C ALA A 368 -13.99 -5.20 -8.03
N ARG A 369 -15.06 -5.85 -8.52
CA ARG A 369 -15.54 -5.79 -9.92
C ARG A 369 -15.72 -4.34 -10.41
N GLY A 370 -15.43 -4.12 -11.67
CA GLY A 370 -15.44 -2.83 -12.35
C GLY A 370 -14.46 -2.93 -13.50
N ALA A 371 -14.88 -2.59 -14.72
CA ALA A 371 -14.06 -2.75 -15.91
C ALA A 371 -12.67 -2.14 -15.70
N THR A 372 -11.68 -2.65 -16.43
CA THR A 372 -10.27 -2.23 -16.46
C THR A 372 -10.04 -0.72 -16.67
N THR A 373 -11.12 0.05 -16.80
CA THR A 373 -11.24 1.49 -17.00
C THR A 373 -11.94 2.26 -15.85
N PHE A 374 -12.55 1.62 -14.84
CA PHE A 374 -13.39 2.31 -13.84
C PHE A 374 -12.73 2.53 -12.47
N ILE A 375 -12.19 3.74 -12.29
CA ILE A 375 -12.38 4.83 -11.30
C ILE A 375 -13.17 4.59 -9.96
N GLY A 376 -13.69 3.41 -9.67
CA GLY A 376 -14.30 3.09 -8.37
C GLY A 376 -13.65 1.84 -7.79
N ASN A 377 -13.56 1.75 -6.47
CA ASN A 377 -13.01 0.63 -5.68
C ASN A 377 -11.51 0.69 -5.37
N ARG A 378 -10.96 1.91 -5.34
CA ARG A 378 -9.63 2.14 -4.81
C ARG A 378 -9.70 2.91 -3.51
N VAL A 379 -8.83 2.54 -2.60
CA VAL A 379 -8.63 3.18 -1.30
C VAL A 379 -7.81 4.45 -1.47
N MET A 380 -6.80 4.41 -2.35
CA MET A 380 -6.01 5.57 -2.71
C MET A 380 -6.37 5.95 -4.14
N ASP A 381 -7.29 6.90 -4.33
CA ASP A 381 -7.68 7.33 -5.68
C ASP A 381 -8.02 8.83 -5.71
N ALA A 382 -7.19 9.56 -6.45
CA ALA A 382 -7.39 10.97 -6.72
C ALA A 382 -8.69 11.27 -7.49
N ARG A 383 -9.19 10.30 -8.28
CA ARG A 383 -10.41 10.50 -9.07
C ARG A 383 -11.68 10.32 -8.24
N THR A 384 -11.73 9.40 -7.28
CA THR A 384 -12.88 9.29 -6.39
C THR A 384 -12.86 10.39 -5.32
N ALA A 385 -11.66 10.79 -4.90
CA ALA A 385 -11.44 11.78 -3.86
C ALA A 385 -11.38 13.21 -4.40
N ASN A 386 -12.42 13.62 -5.14
CA ASN A 386 -12.58 15.00 -5.62
C ASN A 386 -13.84 15.66 -5.02
N PRO A 387 -13.93 17.00 -4.98
CA PRO A 387 -15.06 17.71 -4.36
C PRO A 387 -16.42 17.37 -4.97
N GLU A 388 -16.52 17.28 -6.30
CA GLU A 388 -17.77 16.98 -7.01
C GLU A 388 -18.33 15.62 -6.57
N SER A 389 -17.49 14.59 -6.47
CA SER A 389 -17.90 13.26 -6.03
C SER A 389 -18.35 13.22 -4.58
N LEU A 390 -17.71 13.99 -3.69
CA LEU A 390 -18.12 14.09 -2.28
C LEU A 390 -19.45 14.83 -2.13
N GLU A 391 -19.68 15.91 -2.89
CA GLU A 391 -20.95 16.65 -2.92
C GLU A 391 -22.10 15.82 -3.52
N LYS A 392 -21.82 15.06 -4.59
CA LYS A 392 -22.82 14.11 -5.13
C LYS A 392 -23.21 13.03 -4.12
N ALA A 393 -22.29 12.68 -3.21
CA ALA A 393 -22.57 11.69 -2.17
C ALA A 393 -23.59 12.21 -1.15
N THR A 394 -23.46 13.48 -0.74
CA THR A 394 -24.36 14.11 0.23
C THR A 394 -25.74 14.36 -0.35
N THR A 395 -25.82 14.73 -1.64
CA THR A 395 -27.08 14.99 -2.35
C THR A 395 -27.80 13.72 -2.83
N GLY A 396 -27.19 12.55 -2.72
CA GLY A 396 -27.80 11.29 -3.17
C GLY A 396 -27.63 10.98 -4.66
N THR A 397 -26.90 11.82 -5.40
CA THR A 397 -26.84 11.82 -6.88
C THR A 397 -25.69 11.00 -7.47
N LEU A 398 -24.91 10.30 -6.62
CA LEU A 398 -23.86 9.40 -7.11
C LEU A 398 -24.40 8.31 -8.05
N PRO A 399 -23.63 7.95 -9.09
CA PRO A 399 -24.11 7.10 -10.19
C PRO A 399 -24.20 5.61 -9.84
N SER A 400 -23.55 5.14 -8.78
CA SER A 400 -23.58 3.72 -8.38
C SER A 400 -23.24 3.51 -6.90
N ASN A 401 -23.49 2.29 -6.39
CA ASN A 401 -23.13 1.90 -5.03
C ASN A 401 -21.60 1.76 -4.84
N SER A 402 -20.84 1.46 -5.90
CA SER A 402 -19.38 1.37 -5.83
C SER A 402 -18.71 2.70 -5.45
N TRP A 403 -19.31 3.83 -5.86
CA TRP A 403 -18.89 5.14 -5.37
C TRP A 403 -19.11 5.32 -3.87
N LEU A 404 -20.23 4.81 -3.32
CA LEU A 404 -20.50 4.87 -1.88
C LEU A 404 -19.44 4.06 -1.10
N TRP A 405 -19.10 2.87 -1.57
CA TRP A 405 -18.04 2.06 -0.97
C TRP A 405 -16.66 2.68 -1.08
N SER A 406 -16.34 3.27 -2.23
CA SER A 406 -15.09 4.00 -2.44
C SER A 406 -14.99 5.15 -1.44
N ILE A 407 -16.05 5.92 -1.23
CA ILE A 407 -16.07 7.01 -0.21
C ILE A 407 -15.90 6.48 1.21
N LEU A 408 -16.51 5.34 1.55
CA LEU A 408 -16.35 4.75 2.90
C LEU A 408 -14.93 4.30 3.20
N THR A 409 -14.23 3.80 2.18
CA THR A 409 -12.92 3.15 2.31
C THR A 409 -11.76 4.06 1.88
N MET A 410 -12.06 5.23 1.30
CA MET A 410 -11.12 6.24 0.87
C MET A 410 -10.09 6.58 1.96
N ALA A 411 -8.81 6.44 1.63
CA ALA A 411 -7.68 6.71 2.50
C ALA A 411 -6.83 7.89 2.05
N ALA A 412 -6.71 8.13 0.74
CA ALA A 412 -5.87 9.21 0.23
C ALA A 412 -6.32 9.77 -1.13
N ALA A 413 -5.92 11.02 -1.41
CA ALA A 413 -6.11 11.75 -2.66
C ALA A 413 -4.83 12.44 -3.10
N HIS A 414 -4.61 12.52 -4.42
CA HIS A 414 -3.60 13.41 -4.99
C HIS A 414 -4.26 14.75 -5.30
N VAL A 415 -3.85 15.84 -4.64
CA VAL A 415 -4.41 17.19 -4.91
C VAL A 415 -3.64 17.96 -5.99
N GLY A 416 -2.48 17.45 -6.40
CA GLY A 416 -1.68 17.98 -7.49
C GLY A 416 -0.90 19.27 -7.16
N HIS A 417 -0.11 19.70 -8.12
CA HIS A 417 0.77 20.88 -8.01
C HIS A 417 0.15 22.06 -8.76
N HIS A 418 -0.71 22.85 -8.12
CA HIS A 418 -1.25 24.08 -8.68
C HIS A 418 -1.63 25.09 -7.58
N PRO A 419 -1.82 26.39 -7.90
CA PRO A 419 -2.07 27.44 -6.89
C PRO A 419 -3.27 27.15 -5.96
N GLY A 420 -4.31 26.48 -6.46
CA GLY A 420 -5.49 26.09 -5.68
C GLY A 420 -5.39 24.76 -4.91
N ALA A 421 -4.23 24.08 -4.91
CA ALA A 421 -4.12 22.75 -4.31
C ALA A 421 -4.29 22.76 -2.78
N ALA A 422 -3.84 23.82 -2.10
CA ALA A 422 -4.05 23.99 -0.67
C ALA A 422 -5.54 24.17 -0.33
N GLU A 423 -6.24 25.04 -1.07
CA GLU A 423 -7.69 25.23 -0.94
C GLU A 423 -8.47 23.94 -1.21
N LEU A 424 -8.05 23.20 -2.26
CA LEU A 424 -8.62 21.90 -2.57
C LEU A 424 -8.48 20.90 -1.41
N ALA A 425 -7.32 20.84 -0.76
CA ALA A 425 -7.12 19.96 0.39
C ALA A 425 -8.06 20.29 1.56
N TRP A 426 -8.25 21.57 1.88
CA TRP A 426 -9.19 22.00 2.91
C TRP A 426 -10.64 21.68 2.53
N ARG A 427 -11.05 21.94 1.29
CA ARG A 427 -12.39 21.61 0.80
C ARG A 427 -12.68 20.10 0.89
N LEU A 428 -11.71 19.25 0.55
CA LEU A 428 -11.85 17.80 0.71
C LEU A 428 -12.04 17.40 2.18
N ALA A 429 -11.30 18.02 3.10
CA ALA A 429 -11.42 17.77 4.54
C ALA A 429 -12.79 18.14 5.10
N GLU A 430 -13.37 19.25 4.62
CA GLU A 430 -14.70 19.71 5.02
C GLU A 430 -15.82 18.78 4.51
N LEU A 431 -15.75 18.38 3.24
CA LEU A 431 -16.80 17.59 2.60
C LEU A 431 -16.81 16.12 3.04
N TYR A 432 -15.64 15.53 3.28
CA TYR A 432 -15.52 14.09 3.47
C TYR A 432 -16.33 13.50 4.64
N PRO A 433 -16.34 14.09 5.85
CA PRO A 433 -17.11 13.54 6.97
C PRO A 433 -18.59 13.42 6.66
N GLU A 434 -19.17 14.39 5.97
CA GLU A 434 -20.58 14.36 5.58
C GLU A 434 -20.83 13.35 4.47
N ALA A 435 -20.01 13.36 3.42
CA ALA A 435 -20.09 12.41 2.31
C ALA A 435 -20.02 10.96 2.82
N ARG A 436 -19.12 10.67 3.75
CA ARG A 436 -18.98 9.35 4.38
C ARG A 436 -20.21 8.97 5.21
N ARG A 437 -20.77 9.90 6.00
CA ARG A 437 -22.02 9.66 6.74
C ARG A 437 -23.18 9.38 5.80
N ALA A 438 -23.29 10.12 4.70
CA ALA A 438 -24.32 9.92 3.68
C ALA A 438 -24.17 8.55 2.99
N ALA A 439 -22.95 8.18 2.59
CA ALA A 439 -22.66 6.87 2.02
C ALA A 439 -23.05 5.73 2.96
N ASN A 440 -22.68 5.83 4.24
CA ASN A 440 -23.04 4.85 5.26
C ASN A 440 -24.56 4.68 5.41
N ARG A 441 -25.30 5.79 5.56
CA ARG A 441 -26.76 5.78 5.67
C ARG A 441 -27.41 5.14 4.45
N ARG A 442 -26.99 5.51 3.24
CA ARG A 442 -27.55 4.99 1.99
C ARG A 442 -27.34 3.48 1.87
N LEU A 443 -26.13 3.00 2.12
CA LEU A 443 -25.84 1.56 2.09
C LEU A 443 -26.63 0.79 3.15
N ARG A 444 -26.89 1.37 4.33
CA ARG A 444 -27.77 0.75 5.34
C ARG A 444 -29.21 0.64 4.88
N VAL A 445 -29.77 1.72 4.34
CA VAL A 445 -31.15 1.74 3.82
C VAL A 445 -31.35 0.72 2.69
N GLN A 446 -30.34 0.57 1.84
CA GLN A 446 -30.35 -0.42 0.76
C GLN A 446 -30.10 -1.87 1.24
N GLY A 447 -29.85 -2.08 2.54
CA GLY A 447 -29.50 -3.40 3.07
C GLY A 447 -28.12 -3.91 2.62
N LEU A 448 -27.26 -3.04 2.12
CA LEU A 448 -25.93 -3.34 1.60
C LEU A 448 -24.81 -3.09 2.63
N TRP A 449 -25.11 -2.41 3.74
CA TRP A 449 -24.11 -2.14 4.78
C TRP A 449 -23.54 -3.42 5.39
N GLY A 450 -22.21 -3.52 5.48
CA GLY A 450 -21.49 -4.68 6.02
C GLY A 450 -21.36 -5.87 5.07
N ARG A 451 -21.94 -5.78 3.87
CA ARG A 451 -21.88 -6.80 2.82
C ARG A 451 -20.68 -6.63 1.87
N GLY A 452 -20.06 -5.45 1.90
CA GLY A 452 -18.92 -5.10 1.04
C GLY A 452 -19.36 -4.66 -0.36
N ASP A 453 -18.41 -4.19 -1.15
CA ASP A 453 -18.67 -3.67 -2.50
C ASP A 453 -19.13 -4.75 -3.49
N LEU A 454 -18.59 -5.97 -3.37
CA LEU A 454 -18.98 -7.14 -4.17
C LEU A 454 -20.49 -7.39 -4.11
N ASP A 455 -21.06 -7.36 -2.91
CA ASP A 455 -22.47 -7.60 -2.66
C ASP A 455 -23.38 -6.46 -3.19
N ALA A 456 -22.87 -5.23 -3.21
CA ALA A 456 -23.60 -4.09 -3.79
C ALA A 456 -23.71 -4.16 -5.32
N GLN A 457 -22.73 -4.79 -5.98
CA GLN A 457 -22.73 -5.00 -7.42
C GLN A 457 -23.65 -6.15 -7.84
N LEU A 458 -23.76 -7.22 -7.04
CA LEU A 458 -24.68 -8.33 -7.32
C LEU A 458 -26.15 -7.87 -7.35
N VAL A 459 -26.53 -6.89 -6.51
CA VAL A 459 -27.85 -6.24 -6.59
C VAL A 459 -28.09 -5.52 -7.91
N GLN A 460 -27.06 -4.87 -8.48
CA GLN A 460 -27.19 -4.17 -9.77
C GLN A 460 -27.39 -5.14 -10.94
N HIS A 461 -26.93 -6.39 -10.81
CA HIS A 461 -27.13 -7.44 -11.80
C HIS A 461 -28.42 -8.25 -11.57
N GLY A 462 -29.41 -7.66 -10.90
CA GLY A 462 -30.72 -8.27 -10.74
C GLY A 462 -30.74 -9.42 -9.73
N MET A 463 -29.72 -9.59 -8.89
CA MET A 463 -29.75 -10.57 -7.81
C MET A 463 -30.32 -9.97 -6.52
N SER A 464 -31.04 -10.75 -5.74
CA SER A 464 -31.44 -10.40 -4.37
C SER A 464 -30.79 -11.34 -3.37
N TRP A 465 -30.57 -10.84 -2.17
CA TRP A 465 -30.06 -11.65 -1.06
C TRP A 465 -31.24 -12.18 -0.25
N VAL A 466 -31.49 -13.49 -0.35
CA VAL A 466 -32.59 -14.16 0.35
C VAL A 466 -31.99 -15.24 1.25
N LYS A 467 -32.25 -15.13 2.57
CA LYS A 467 -31.87 -16.14 3.58
C LYS A 467 -30.37 -16.52 3.60
N GLY A 468 -29.47 -15.58 3.35
CA GLY A 468 -28.04 -15.86 3.41
C GLY A 468 -27.42 -16.35 2.10
N ALA A 469 -28.12 -16.22 0.97
CA ALA A 469 -27.63 -16.53 -0.36
C ALA A 469 -28.10 -15.51 -1.41
N TRP A 470 -27.31 -15.35 -2.48
CA TRP A 470 -27.68 -14.57 -3.66
C TRP A 470 -28.55 -15.43 -4.58
N VAL A 471 -29.72 -14.90 -4.94
CA VAL A 471 -30.66 -15.51 -5.89
C VAL A 471 -30.92 -14.53 -7.02
N PHE A 472 -30.97 -15.01 -8.26
CA PHE A 472 -31.42 -14.19 -9.38
C PHE A 472 -32.88 -13.81 -9.15
N ASN A 473 -33.20 -12.52 -9.31
CA ASN A 473 -34.59 -12.11 -9.46
C ASN A 473 -34.97 -12.47 -10.89
N ASP A 474 -35.56 -13.65 -11.09
CA ASP A 474 -36.25 -13.98 -12.33
C ASP A 474 -37.45 -13.04 -12.47
N LYS A 475 -37.22 -11.84 -13.01
CA LYS A 475 -38.26 -10.91 -13.43
C LYS A 475 -38.69 -11.15 -14.88
N GLY A 476 -38.40 -12.32 -15.45
CA GLY A 476 -38.60 -12.61 -16.88
C GLY A 476 -39.31 -13.91 -17.22
N SER A 477 -39.73 -14.76 -16.27
CA SER A 477 -40.33 -16.07 -16.59
C SER A 477 -41.82 -16.19 -16.29
N SER A 478 -42.50 -15.14 -15.79
CA SER A 478 -43.94 -15.23 -15.45
C SER A 478 -44.91 -14.66 -16.51
N GLU A 479 -44.46 -14.35 -17.73
CA GLU A 479 -45.36 -13.92 -18.84
C GLU A 479 -45.37 -14.88 -20.04
N ALA A 480 -44.75 -16.06 -19.96
CA ALA A 480 -44.72 -17.05 -21.05
C ALA A 480 -45.60 -18.29 -20.85
N GLU A 481 -46.39 -18.39 -19.77
CA GLU A 481 -47.35 -19.49 -19.53
C GLU A 481 -48.79 -18.98 -19.34
N ALA A 482 -49.20 -18.02 -20.17
CA ALA A 482 -50.61 -17.71 -20.42
C ALA A 482 -50.81 -17.36 -21.89
N GLY A 483 -50.65 -18.37 -22.75
CA GLY A 483 -50.96 -18.35 -24.17
C GLY A 483 -51.43 -19.72 -24.62
#